data_AF-A0A9E0HF29-F1
#
_entry.id   AF-A0A9E0HF29-F1
#
_cell.length_a   1.000
_cell.length_b   1.000
_cell.length_c   1.000
_cell.angle_alpha   90.00
_cell.angle_beta   90.00
_cell.angle_gamma   90.00
#
_symmetry.space_group_name_H-M   'P 1'
#
loop_
_entity.id
_entity.type
_entity.pdbx_description
1 polymer ?
#
loop_
_entity_poly.entity_id
_entity_poly.type
_entity_poly.pdbx_seq_one_letter_code
_entity_poly.pdbx_strand_id
1 'polypeptide(L)'
;MAAAPPHRDPRRFIYVAIDLALTAGYLALLLTTLRNRHGWAQAVLYVLPVGTTLMAIGTSFGRRWGWWLTLAGGTTLLLWTVGFIILLLSTAAYLSGVYGAFGKAASSGAVLAVAFVIQAVAFLPALQLKWALTRAGRRAFGLTPRVTA
;
A
#
# COMPACT_ATOMS: atom_id res chain seq x y z
N MET A 1 -16.69 -25.31 -32.70
CA MET A 1 -16.84 -25.14 -31.24
C MET A 1 -16.41 -23.72 -30.88
N ALA A 2 -17.33 -22.87 -30.43
CA ALA A 2 -17.00 -21.51 -30.02
C ALA A 2 -16.19 -21.57 -28.70
N ALA A 3 -15.00 -20.96 -28.68
CA ALA A 3 -14.19 -20.88 -27.48
C ALA A 3 -14.96 -20.10 -26.39
N ALA A 4 -15.08 -20.68 -25.19
CA ALA A 4 -15.73 -20.02 -24.07
C ALA A 4 -15.07 -18.65 -23.80
N PRO A 5 -15.86 -17.61 -23.48
CA PRO A 5 -15.31 -16.28 -23.23
C PRO A 5 -14.31 -16.33 -22.06
N PRO A 6 -13.20 -15.58 -22.14
CA PRO A 6 -12.17 -15.60 -21.11
C PRO A 6 -12.77 -15.19 -19.76
N HIS A 7 -12.67 -16.08 -18.77
CA HIS A 7 -13.20 -15.84 -17.43
C HIS A 7 -12.47 -14.65 -16.79
N ARG A 8 -13.19 -13.56 -16.52
CA ARG A 8 -12.65 -12.37 -15.88
C ARG A 8 -12.37 -12.68 -14.40
N ASP A 9 -11.13 -12.46 -13.94
CA ASP A 9 -10.77 -12.65 -12.54
C ASP A 9 -11.40 -11.54 -11.67
N PRO A 10 -12.37 -11.85 -10.78
CA PRO A 10 -13.07 -10.85 -9.98
C PRO A 10 -12.16 -10.13 -8.98
N ARG A 11 -11.02 -10.73 -8.62
CA ARG A 11 -10.06 -10.17 -7.63
C ARG A 11 -9.54 -8.80 -8.07
N ARG A 12 -9.39 -8.59 -9.37
CA ARG A 12 -8.94 -7.31 -9.94
C ARG A 12 -9.86 -6.15 -9.54
N PHE A 13 -11.18 -6.36 -9.61
CA PHE A 13 -12.15 -5.32 -9.26
C PHE A 13 -12.19 -5.07 -7.75
N ILE A 14 -12.01 -6.12 -6.95
CA ILE A 14 -11.91 -6.00 -5.49
C ILE A 14 -10.70 -5.15 -5.12
N TYR A 15 -9.52 -5.44 -5.65
CA TYR A 15 -8.32 -4.63 -5.39
C TYR A 15 -8.49 -3.18 -5.83
N VAL A 16 -9.03 -2.92 -7.02
CA VAL A 16 -9.29 -1.55 -7.49
C VAL A 16 -10.25 -0.81 -6.56
N ALA A 17 -11.35 -1.44 -6.14
CA ALA A 17 -12.32 -0.82 -5.26
C ALA A 17 -11.70 -0.48 -3.89
N ILE A 18 -10.91 -1.39 -3.32
CA ILE A 18 -10.23 -1.15 -2.04
C ILE A 18 -9.15 -0.08 -2.20
N ASP A 19 -8.34 -0.11 -3.25
CA ASP A 19 -7.31 0.91 -3.50
C ASP A 19 -7.93 2.31 -3.61
N LEU A 20 -9.05 2.44 -4.33
CA LEU A 20 -9.77 3.71 -4.44
C LEU A 20 -10.34 4.18 -3.09
N ALA A 21 -10.91 3.27 -2.31
CA ALA A 21 -11.41 3.58 -0.98
C ALA A 21 -10.28 4.04 -0.04
N LEU A 22 -9.11 3.39 -0.09
CA LEU A 22 -7.93 3.79 0.67
C LEU A 22 -7.37 5.13 0.18
N THR A 23 -7.26 5.37 -1.12
CA THR A 23 -6.84 6.66 -1.66
C THR A 23 -7.74 7.79 -1.14
N ALA A 24 -9.06 7.60 -1.22
CA ALA A 24 -10.03 8.59 -0.74
C ALA A 24 -9.91 8.79 0.79
N GLY A 25 -9.79 7.70 1.55
CA GLY A 25 -9.61 7.76 3.00
C GLY A 25 -8.32 8.47 3.41
N TYR A 26 -7.19 8.17 2.76
CA TYR A 26 -5.92 8.84 3.03
C TYR A 26 -5.94 10.31 2.64
N LEU A 27 -6.53 10.67 1.50
CA LEU A 27 -6.70 12.07 1.12
C LEU A 27 -7.59 12.82 2.11
N ALA A 28 -8.72 12.24 2.52
CA ALA A 28 -9.59 12.83 3.52
C ALA A 28 -8.82 13.10 4.83
N LEU A 29 -8.12 12.10 5.36
CA LEU A 29 -7.31 12.24 6.57
C LEU A 29 -6.21 13.32 6.42
N LEU A 30 -5.55 13.40 5.26
CA LEU A 30 -4.51 14.40 5.00
C LEU A 30 -5.04 15.83 4.95
N LEU A 31 -6.23 15.99 4.40
CA LEU A 31 -6.85 17.31 4.23
C LEU A 31 -7.53 17.80 5.52
N THR A 32 -8.05 16.90 6.36
CA THR A 32 -8.80 17.27 7.57
C THR A 32 -7.98 17.20 8.86
N THR A 33 -7.21 16.12 9.05
CA THR A 33 -6.71 15.74 10.37
C THR A 33 -5.18 15.78 10.44
N LEU A 34 -4.50 15.34 9.39
CA LEU A 34 -3.05 15.13 9.38
C LEU A 34 -2.28 16.28 8.72
N ARG A 35 -2.81 17.50 8.78
CA ARG A 35 -2.15 18.67 8.20
C ARG A 35 -0.90 19.00 8.99
N ASN A 36 0.26 18.73 8.42
CA ASN A 36 1.55 18.97 9.03
C ASN A 36 2.09 20.36 8.65
N ARG A 37 2.69 21.06 9.61
CA ARG A 37 3.34 22.37 9.38
C ARG A 37 4.65 22.21 8.60
N HIS A 38 5.32 21.07 8.74
CA HIS A 38 6.56 20.79 8.03
C HIS A 38 6.27 20.19 6.67
N GLY A 39 6.58 20.92 5.60
CA GLY A 39 6.28 20.52 4.22
C GLY A 39 6.88 19.17 3.82
N TRP A 40 8.08 18.84 4.30
CA TRP A 40 8.71 17.54 4.02
C TRP A 40 7.96 16.37 4.67
N ALA A 41 7.49 16.53 5.92
CA ALA A 41 6.71 15.51 6.60
C ALA A 41 5.35 15.34 5.93
N GLN A 42 4.75 16.45 5.48
CA GLN A 42 3.53 16.42 4.66
C GLN A 42 3.77 15.65 3.35
N ALA A 43 4.87 15.91 2.65
CA ALA A 43 5.21 15.22 1.41
C ALA A 43 5.39 13.71 1.62
N VAL A 44 6.00 13.28 2.73
CA VAL A 44 6.12 11.87 3.10
C VAL A 44 4.74 11.23 3.30
N LEU A 45 3.76 11.94 3.89
CA LEU A 45 2.41 11.42 4.05
C LEU A 45 1.65 11.29 2.72
N TYR A 46 1.91 12.19 1.75
CA TYR A 46 1.32 12.10 0.40
C TYR A 46 1.75 10.85 -0.39
N VAL A 47 2.82 10.16 0.04
CA VAL A 47 3.20 8.88 -0.55
C VAL A 47 2.08 7.84 -0.42
N LEU A 48 1.28 7.89 0.65
CA LEU A 48 0.17 6.96 0.89
C LEU A 48 -0.92 7.03 -0.20
N PRO A 49 -1.58 8.18 -0.45
CA PRO A 49 -2.58 8.28 -1.52
C PRO A 49 -1.96 8.14 -2.91
N VAL A 50 -0.71 8.57 -3.12
CA VAL A 50 -0.04 8.39 -4.42
C VAL A 50 0.20 6.90 -4.71
N GLY A 51 0.74 6.16 -3.75
CA GLY A 51 1.02 4.72 -3.90
C GLY A 51 -0.25 3.91 -4.16
N THR A 52 -1.31 4.14 -3.39
CA THR A 52 -2.62 3.49 -3.59
C THR A 52 -3.27 3.87 -4.92
N THR A 53 -3.12 5.12 -5.37
CA THR A 53 -3.59 5.55 -6.69
C THR A 53 -2.85 4.84 -7.82
N LEU A 54 -1.52 4.71 -7.72
CA LEU A 54 -0.73 3.96 -8.70
C LEU A 54 -1.16 2.49 -8.77
N MET A 55 -1.49 1.88 -7.62
CA MET A 55 -2.00 0.51 -7.57
C MET A 55 -3.40 0.38 -8.18
N ALA A 56 -4.31 1.31 -7.88
CA ALA A 56 -5.66 1.35 -8.46
C ALA A 56 -5.59 1.48 -9.99
N ILE A 57 -4.80 2.45 -10.47
CA ILE A 57 -4.57 2.67 -11.91
C ILE A 57 -3.91 1.45 -12.53
N GLY A 58 -2.83 0.94 -11.93
CA GLY A 58 -2.11 -0.20 -12.46
C GLY A 58 -3.01 -1.42 -12.64
N THR A 59 -3.78 -1.72 -11.60
CA THR A 59 -4.71 -2.86 -11.55
C THR A 59 -5.89 -2.65 -12.49
N SER A 60 -6.37 -1.41 -12.69
CA SER A 60 -7.48 -1.10 -13.59
C SER A 60 -7.13 -1.16 -15.07
N PHE A 61 -5.85 -0.99 -15.47
CA PHE A 61 -5.46 -1.06 -16.88
C PHE A 61 -5.30 -2.50 -17.41
N GLY A 62 -4.90 -3.47 -16.58
CA GLY A 62 -4.80 -4.90 -16.98
C GLY A 62 -3.84 -5.18 -18.15
N ARG A 63 -2.87 -4.29 -18.36
CA ARG A 63 -1.81 -4.41 -19.38
C ARG A 63 -0.44 -4.51 -18.71
N ARG A 64 0.60 -4.82 -19.49
CA ARG A 64 2.01 -4.87 -19.02
C ARG A 64 2.45 -3.61 -18.27
N TRP A 65 2.06 -2.43 -18.76
CA TRP A 65 2.32 -1.16 -18.07
C TRP A 65 1.60 -1.06 -16.71
N GLY A 66 0.36 -1.55 -16.63
CA GLY A 66 -0.41 -1.59 -15.39
C GLY A 66 0.21 -2.50 -14.32
N TRP A 67 0.84 -3.60 -14.74
CA TRP A 67 1.59 -4.47 -13.84
C TRP A 67 2.76 -3.73 -13.17
N TRP A 68 3.55 -2.98 -13.95
CA TRP A 68 4.65 -2.17 -13.41
C TRP A 68 4.16 -1.08 -12.45
N LEU A 69 3.04 -0.41 -12.76
CA LEU A 69 2.45 0.58 -11.85
C LEU A 69 1.99 -0.05 -10.53
N THR A 70 1.38 -1.25 -10.60
CA THR A 70 0.96 -2.00 -9.41
C THR A 70 2.17 -2.40 -8.56
N LEU A 71 3.25 -2.86 -9.20
CA LEU A 71 4.49 -3.19 -8.51
C LEU A 71 5.14 -1.97 -7.87
N ALA A 72 5.23 -0.86 -8.61
CA ALA A 72 5.83 0.38 -8.13
C ALA A 72 5.05 0.91 -6.93
N GLY A 73 3.73 1.09 -7.06
CA GLY A 73 2.87 1.57 -5.97
C GLY A 73 2.93 0.66 -4.73
N GLY A 74 2.81 -0.65 -4.92
CA GLY A 74 2.86 -1.59 -3.80
C GLY A 74 4.22 -1.62 -3.11
N THR A 75 5.31 -1.62 -3.87
CA THR A 75 6.68 -1.62 -3.31
C THR A 75 6.95 -0.31 -2.58
N THR A 76 6.54 0.82 -3.13
CA THR A 76 6.66 2.13 -2.49
C THR A 76 5.93 2.15 -1.14
N LEU A 77 4.71 1.64 -1.05
CA LEU A 77 3.96 1.58 0.21
C LEU A 77 4.60 0.65 1.25
N LEU A 78 5.18 -0.48 0.82
CA LEU A 78 5.91 -1.37 1.72
C LEU A 78 7.19 -0.72 2.24
N LEU A 79 7.99 -0.09 1.37
CA LEU A 79 9.20 0.63 1.78
C LEU A 79 8.86 1.81 2.71
N TRP A 80 7.79 2.53 2.40
CA TRP A 80 7.27 3.59 3.27
C TRP A 80 6.91 3.04 4.65
N THR A 81 6.22 1.91 4.70
CA THR A 81 5.85 1.25 5.98
C THR A 81 7.09 0.87 6.78
N VAL A 82 8.09 0.24 6.15
CA VAL A 82 9.35 -0.11 6.82
C VAL A 82 10.03 1.14 7.39
N GLY A 83 10.15 2.20 6.59
CA GLY A 83 10.73 3.47 7.04
C GLY A 83 9.96 4.09 8.21
N PHE A 84 8.63 4.07 8.17
CA PHE A 84 7.78 4.62 9.22
C PHE A 84 7.87 3.81 10.52
N ILE A 85 7.98 2.48 10.42
CA ILE A 85 8.22 1.60 11.58
C ILE A 85 9.57 1.91 12.22
N ILE A 86 10.64 2.04 11.42
CA ILE A 86 11.96 2.40 11.94
C ILE A 86 11.89 3.75 12.68
N LEU A 87 11.21 4.74 12.10
CA LEU A 87 11.01 6.05 12.72
C LEU A 87 10.25 5.96 14.05
N LEU A 88 9.15 5.21 14.10
CA LEU A 88 8.35 5.00 15.31
C LEU A 88 9.16 4.29 16.40
N LEU A 89 9.90 3.23 16.05
CA LEU A 89 10.74 2.49 17.00
C LEU A 89 11.89 3.36 17.54
N SER A 90 12.51 4.17 16.67
CA SER A 90 13.57 5.09 17.07
C SER A 90 13.03 6.17 18.02
N THR A 91 11.83 6.68 17.74
CA THR A 91 11.13 7.64 18.60
C THR A 91 10.76 7.00 19.93
N ALA A 92 10.26 5.77 19.93
CA ALA A 92 9.92 5.02 21.14
C ALA A 92 11.14 4.77 22.02
N ALA A 93 12.26 4.36 21.42
CA ALA A 93 13.52 4.14 22.12
C ALA A 93 14.04 5.44 22.75
N TYR A 94 14.02 6.54 21.99
CA TYR A 94 14.41 7.86 22.50
C TYR A 94 13.50 8.30 23.66
N LEU A 95 12.18 8.19 23.50
CA LEU A 95 11.23 8.56 24.54
C LEU A 95 11.45 7.75 25.82
N SER A 96 11.62 6.43 25.70
CA SER A 96 11.90 5.55 26.84
C SER A 96 13.22 5.87 27.53
N GLY A 97 14.24 6.31 26.79
CA GLY A 97 15.55 6.66 27.36
C GLY A 97 15.54 7.99 28.10
N VAL A 98 14.88 9.02 27.54
CA VAL A 98 14.93 10.39 28.05
C VAL A 98 13.88 10.67 29.13
N TYR A 99 12.67 10.12 28.98
CA TYR A 99 11.52 10.47 29.83
C TYR A 99 11.17 9.41 30.89
N GLY A 100 12.04 8.43 31.12
CA GLY A 100 11.88 7.43 32.17
C GLY A 100 10.52 6.71 32.12
N ALA A 101 9.74 6.78 33.22
CA ALA A 101 8.44 6.11 33.32
C ALA A 101 7.40 6.60 32.29
N PHE A 102 7.36 7.89 32.00
CA PHE A 102 6.48 8.45 30.95
C PHE A 102 6.90 7.95 29.57
N GLY A 103 8.21 7.88 29.33
CA GLY A 103 8.80 7.32 28.11
C GLY A 103 8.40 5.87 27.85
N LYS A 104 8.33 5.04 28.91
CA LYS A 104 7.88 3.65 28.82
C LYS A 104 6.39 3.52 28.48
N ALA A 105 5.55 4.45 28.92
CA ALA A 105 4.14 4.48 28.53
C ALA A 105 3.96 4.93 27.07
N ALA A 106 4.75 5.91 26.61
CA ALA A 106 4.71 6.35 25.23
C ALA A 106 5.24 5.27 24.25
N SER A 107 6.24 4.49 24.67
CA SER A 107 6.80 3.42 23.83
C SER A 107 5.81 2.27 23.58
N SER A 108 4.97 1.91 24.56
CA SER A 108 3.91 0.92 24.35
C SER A 108 2.86 1.41 23.34
N GLY A 109 2.51 2.70 23.40
CA GLY A 109 1.67 3.35 22.39
C GLY A 109 2.28 3.31 20.99
N ALA A 110 3.60 3.52 20.86
CA ALA A 110 4.29 3.44 19.58
C ALA A 110 4.30 2.00 19.00
N VAL A 111 4.44 0.98 19.84
CA VAL A 111 4.33 -0.43 19.40
C VAL A 111 2.92 -0.75 18.87
N LEU A 112 1.89 -0.25 19.54
CA LEU A 112 0.51 -0.37 19.05
C LEU A 112 0.31 0.38 17.72
N ALA A 113 0.88 1.58 17.60
CA ALA A 113 0.85 2.34 16.35
C ALA A 113 1.52 1.59 15.19
N VAL A 114 2.63 0.90 15.44
CA VAL A 114 3.28 0.03 14.44
C VAL A 114 2.32 -1.06 13.94
N ALA A 115 1.59 -1.72 14.84
CA ALA A 115 0.62 -2.74 14.45
C ALA A 115 -0.50 -2.15 13.56
N PHE A 116 -1.01 -0.96 13.91
CA PHE A 116 -1.99 -0.26 13.07
C PHE A 116 -1.44 0.14 11.71
N VAL A 117 -0.19 0.62 11.63
CA VAL A 117 0.45 0.96 10.36
C VAL A 117 0.60 -0.28 9.48
N ILE A 118 1.01 -1.41 10.04
CA ILE A 118 1.09 -2.68 9.28
C ILE A 118 -0.28 -3.07 8.75
N GLN A 119 -1.31 -3.04 9.60
CA GLN A 119 -2.66 -3.45 9.25
C GLN A 119 -3.29 -2.54 8.19
N ALA A 120 -3.15 -1.22 8.35
CA ALA A 120 -3.78 -0.23 7.48
C ALA A 120 -3.02 -0.02 6.16
N VAL A 121 -1.68 -0.02 6.20
CA VAL A 121 -0.85 0.40 5.07
C VAL A 121 -0.18 -0.77 4.36
N ALA A 122 0.38 -1.75 5.10
CA ALA A 122 1.22 -2.79 4.47
C ALA A 122 0.42 -4.01 3.99
N PHE A 123 -0.68 -4.34 4.68
CA PHE A 123 -1.41 -5.59 4.44
C PHE A 123 -1.95 -5.72 3.01
N LEU A 124 -2.67 -4.70 2.54
CA LEU A 124 -3.25 -4.72 1.19
C LEU A 124 -2.17 -4.73 0.10
N PRO A 125 -1.16 -3.84 0.11
CA PRO A 125 -0.06 -3.90 -0.85
C PRO A 125 0.65 -5.23 -0.88
N ALA A 126 0.90 -5.86 0.27
CA ALA A 126 1.54 -7.17 0.34
C ALA A 126 0.70 -8.25 -0.37
N LEU A 127 -0.62 -8.27 -0.13
CA LEU A 127 -1.53 -9.23 -0.77
C LEU A 127 -1.64 -8.99 -2.28
N GLN A 128 -1.76 -7.74 -2.70
CA GLN A 128 -1.92 -7.37 -4.10
C GLN A 128 -0.62 -7.60 -4.89
N LEU A 129 0.54 -7.29 -4.32
CA LEU A 129 1.84 -7.65 -4.90
C LEU A 129 2.00 -9.16 -5.02
N LYS A 130 1.68 -9.91 -3.96
CA LYS A 130 1.70 -11.38 -4.00
C LYS A 130 0.84 -11.89 -5.14
N TRP A 131 -0.40 -11.42 -5.26
CA TRP A 131 -1.30 -11.80 -6.37
C TRP A 131 -0.73 -11.41 -7.74
N ALA A 132 -0.26 -10.17 -7.92
CA ALA A 132 0.28 -9.67 -9.17
C ALA A 132 1.51 -10.45 -9.66
N LEU A 133 2.28 -11.04 -8.73
CA LEU A 133 3.43 -11.88 -9.04
C LEU A 133 3.05 -13.32 -9.42
N THR A 134 1.87 -13.80 -9.03
CA THR A 134 1.39 -15.16 -9.38
C THR A 134 1.08 -15.32 -10.86
N ARG A 135 0.96 -16.57 -11.33
CA ARG A 135 0.51 -16.89 -12.70
C ARG A 135 -0.89 -16.34 -13.02
N ALA A 136 -1.78 -16.26 -12.03
CA ALA A 136 -3.13 -15.71 -12.23
C ALA A 136 -3.08 -14.19 -12.44
N GLY A 137 -2.35 -13.47 -11.58
CA GLY A 137 -2.13 -12.02 -11.72
C GLY A 137 -1.43 -11.69 -13.04
N ARG A 138 -0.33 -12.38 -13.38
CA ARG A 138 0.38 -12.17 -14.66
C ARG A 138 -0.53 -12.37 -15.88
N ARG A 139 -1.44 -13.36 -15.85
CA ARG A 139 -2.48 -13.55 -16.88
C ARG A 139 -3.44 -12.37 -16.96
N ALA A 140 -3.90 -11.86 -15.80
CA ALA A 140 -4.80 -10.70 -15.73
C ALA A 140 -4.16 -9.41 -16.30
N PHE A 141 -2.83 -9.31 -16.29
CA PHE A 141 -2.07 -8.22 -16.92
C PHE A 141 -1.64 -8.48 -18.37
N GLY A 142 -2.01 -9.62 -18.95
CA GLY A 142 -1.64 -10.00 -20.31
C GLY A 142 -0.15 -10.29 -20.51
N LEU A 143 0.56 -10.72 -19.45
CA LEU A 143 2.01 -11.00 -19.49
C LEU A 143 2.36 -12.42 -19.92
N THR A 144 1.42 -13.36 -19.82
CA THR A 144 1.62 -14.72 -20.33
C THR A 144 1.53 -14.74 -21.85
N PRO A 145 2.47 -15.39 -22.55
CA PRO A 145 2.38 -15.61 -23.99
C PRO A 145 1.05 -16.29 -24.31
N ARG A 146 0.31 -15.73 -25.27
CA ARG A 146 -0.76 -16.50 -25.90
C ARG A 146 -0.06 -17.62 -26.65
N VAL A 147 -0.25 -18.87 -26.22
CA VAL A 147 0.10 -20.01 -27.06
C VAL A 147 -0.79 -19.87 -28.29
N THR A 148 -0.24 -19.33 -29.37
CA THR A 148 -0.86 -19.33 -30.69
C THR A 148 -0.83 -20.78 -31.16
N ALA A 149 -1.97 -21.46 -31.04
CA ALA A 149 -2.24 -22.72 -31.71
C ALA A 149 -2.62 -22.44 -33.17
#